data_AF-A0AAW6NIT0-F1
#
_entry.id   AF-A0AAW6NIT0-F1
#
_cell.length_a   1.000
_cell.length_b   1.000
_cell.length_c   1.000
_cell.angle_alpha   90.00
_cell.angle_beta   90.00
_cell.angle_gamma   90.00
#
_symmetry.space_group_name_H-M   'P 1'
#
loop_
_entity.id
_entity.type
_entity.pdbx_description
1 polymer ?
#
loop_
_entity_poly.entity_id
_entity_poly.type
_entity_poly.pdbx_seq_one_letter_code
_entity_poly.pdbx_strand_id
1 'polypeptide(L)'
;EVDKIIFVVTIHDAQARRQSFGQVSGAFIRLVNDDNQTEVARYDLTEDASTETAMLFGELYRHNGEWKFRAVGQGYAGGLASVCAQYGINAS
;
A
#
# COMPACT_ATOMS: atom_id res chain seq x y z
N GLU A 1 -6.68 -0.08 21.49
CA GLU A 1 -6.34 1.22 20.89
C GLU A 1 -5.65 0.97 19.55
N VAL A 2 -5.72 1.89 18.58
CA VAL A 2 -5.10 1.72 17.26
C VAL A 2 -3.87 2.63 17.17
N ASP A 3 -2.69 2.04 17.02
CA ASP A 3 -1.41 2.77 16.93
C ASP A 3 -0.81 2.79 15.52
N LYS A 4 -1.36 1.99 14.61
CA LYS A 4 -0.92 1.89 13.22
C LYS A 4 -2.08 1.54 12.29
N ILE A 5 -2.12 2.18 11.13
CA ILE A 5 -3.00 1.89 10.01
C ILE A 5 -2.10 1.66 8.79
N ILE A 6 -2.28 0.55 8.10
CA ILE A 6 -1.53 0.21 6.88
C ILE A 6 -2.43 0.37 5.66
N PHE A 7 -1.85 0.85 4.56
CA PHE A 7 -2.52 1.00 3.28
C PHE A 7 -1.97 -0.02 2.31
N VAL A 8 -2.82 -0.96 1.90
CA VAL A 8 -2.49 -2.04 0.98
C VAL A 8 -3.32 -1.86 -0.27
N VAL A 9 -2.68 -1.96 -1.44
CA VAL A 9 -3.33 -1.93 -2.74
C VAL A 9 -3.09 -3.24 -3.45
N THR A 10 -4.10 -3.71 -4.17
CA THR A 10 -4.08 -4.98 -4.89
C THR A 10 -4.63 -4.77 -6.29
N ILE A 11 -4.16 -5.58 -7.24
CA ILE A 11 -4.75 -5.65 -8.58
C ILE A 11 -5.87 -6.67 -8.54
N HIS A 12 -7.10 -6.21 -8.79
CA HIS A 12 -8.27 -7.09 -8.84
C HIS A 12 -8.16 -8.08 -10.00
N ASP A 13 -8.42 -9.36 -9.73
CA ASP A 13 -8.28 -10.48 -10.67
C ASP A 13 -6.90 -10.58 -11.35
N ALA A 14 -5.83 -10.13 -10.69
CA ALA A 14 -4.48 -10.08 -11.25
C ALA A 14 -4.05 -11.38 -11.95
N GLN A 15 -4.35 -12.53 -11.35
CA GLN A 15 -4.02 -13.85 -11.92
C GLN A 15 -4.80 -14.16 -13.20
N ALA A 16 -6.12 -13.95 -13.20
CA ALA A 16 -6.96 -14.20 -14.36
C ALA A 16 -6.65 -13.23 -15.52
N ARG A 17 -6.32 -11.97 -15.17
CA ARG A 17 -5.98 -10.91 -16.13
C ARG A 17 -4.50 -10.89 -16.52
N ARG A 18 -3.66 -11.69 -15.85
CA ARG A 18 -2.19 -11.72 -15.99
C ARG A 18 -1.57 -10.32 -15.82
N GLN A 19 -2.01 -9.62 -14.78
CA GLN A 19 -1.58 -8.27 -14.44
C GLN A 19 -0.69 -8.22 -13.21
N SER A 20 0.29 -7.32 -13.22
CA SER A 20 1.18 -7.01 -12.10
C SER A 20 1.41 -5.50 -12.00
N PHE A 21 1.95 -5.04 -10.87
CA PHE A 21 2.23 -3.61 -10.68
C PHE A 21 3.28 -3.07 -11.65
N GLY A 22 4.15 -3.91 -12.20
CA GLY A 22 5.09 -3.53 -13.26
C GLY A 22 4.42 -3.15 -14.59
N GLN A 23 3.14 -3.45 -14.77
CA GLN A 23 2.34 -3.02 -15.92
C GLN A 23 1.55 -1.73 -15.65
N VAL A 24 1.54 -1.24 -14.40
CA VAL A 24 0.78 -0.05 -14.01
C VAL A 24 1.69 1.17 -14.11
N SER A 25 1.46 2.03 -15.10
CA SER A 25 2.18 3.30 -15.21
C SER A 25 1.56 4.36 -14.30
N GLY A 26 2.42 5.18 -13.70
CA GLY A 26 1.98 6.31 -12.86
C GLY A 26 1.21 5.87 -11.61
N ALA A 27 1.53 4.70 -11.05
CA ALA A 27 1.00 4.30 -9.76
C ALA A 27 1.58 5.23 -8.66
N PHE A 28 0.72 5.78 -7.80
CA PHE A 28 1.15 6.62 -6.68
C PHE A 28 0.20 6.49 -5.50
N ILE A 29 0.68 6.83 -4.31
CA ILE A 29 -0.13 7.13 -3.14
C ILE A 29 0.04 8.58 -2.74
N ARG A 30 -1.02 9.20 -2.24
CA ARG A 30 -0.97 10.52 -1.65
C ARG A 30 -1.76 10.60 -0.36
N LEU A 31 -1.26 11.38 0.59
CA LEU A 31 -1.95 11.78 1.80
C LEU A 31 -2.47 13.19 1.61
N VAL A 32 -3.78 13.36 1.76
CA VAL A 32 -4.47 14.64 1.57
C VAL A 32 -5.14 15.02 2.89
N ASN A 33 -5.00 16.27 3.29
CA ASN A 33 -5.79 16.84 4.36
C ASN A 33 -7.20 17.11 3.82
N ASP A 34 -8.22 16.46 4.38
CA ASP A 34 -9.58 16.52 3.87
C ASP A 34 -10.24 17.89 4.06
N ASP A 35 -9.88 18.63 5.12
CA ASP A 35 -10.48 19.94 5.46
C ASP A 35 -10.18 21.00 4.39
N ASN A 36 -8.98 20.96 3.81
CA ASN A 36 -8.49 21.98 2.88
C ASN A 36 -7.98 21.41 1.55
N GLN A 37 -8.14 20.10 1.34
CA GLN A 37 -7.70 19.36 0.15
C GLN A 37 -6.20 19.52 -0.18
N THR A 38 -5.38 19.89 0.81
CA THR A 38 -3.94 20.06 0.63
C THR A 38 -3.25 18.71 0.62
N GLU A 39 -2.48 18.43 -0.43
CA GLU A 39 -1.62 17.25 -0.49
C GLU A 39 -0.44 17.43 0.48
N VAL A 40 -0.37 16.56 1.48
CA VAL A 40 0.65 16.58 2.55
C VAL A 40 1.87 15.78 2.12
N ALA A 41 1.65 14.67 1.42
CA ALA A 41 2.70 13.81 0.90
C ALA A 41 2.21 13.07 -0.33
N ARG A 42 3.13 12.80 -1.26
CA ARG A 42 2.91 11.93 -2.41
C ARG A 42 4.14 11.05 -2.61
N TYR A 43 3.90 9.80 -2.96
CA TYR A 43 4.94 8.85 -3.30
C TYR A 43 4.56 8.17 -4.61
N ASP A 44 5.37 8.40 -5.63
CA ASP A 44 5.25 7.70 -6.90
C ASP A 44 5.92 6.33 -6.75
N LEU A 45 5.19 5.29 -7.12
CA LEU A 45 5.60 3.91 -6.96
C LEU A 45 6.49 3.54 -8.13
N THR A 46 7.77 3.86 -8.01
CA THR A 46 8.83 3.42 -8.92
C THR A 46 9.46 2.15 -8.36
N GLU A 47 8.67 1.09 -8.19
CA GLU A 47 9.23 -0.23 -7.89
C GLU A 47 9.41 -1.03 -9.18
N ASP A 48 10.46 -1.83 -9.24
CA ASP A 48 10.61 -2.99 -10.15
C ASP A 48 9.63 -4.11 -9.77
N ALA A 49 8.37 -3.76 -9.45
CA ALA A 49 7.29 -4.65 -9.01
C ALA A 49 6.71 -5.47 -10.19
N SER A 50 7.61 -6.04 -11.00
CA SER A 50 7.33 -6.71 -12.26
C SER A 50 6.40 -7.92 -12.11
N THR A 51 6.31 -8.52 -10.92
CA THR A 51 5.53 -9.75 -10.69
C THR A 51 4.49 -9.64 -9.58
N GLU A 52 4.54 -8.59 -8.79
CA GLU A 52 3.78 -8.42 -7.56
C GLU A 52 2.35 -7.95 -7.86
N THR A 53 1.39 -8.51 -7.13
CA THR A 53 -0.05 -8.28 -7.33
C THR A 53 -0.72 -7.62 -6.13
N ALA A 54 0.00 -7.53 -5.00
CA ALA A 54 -0.34 -6.75 -3.83
C ALA A 54 0.88 -5.92 -3.41
N MET A 55 0.63 -4.76 -2.80
CA MET A 55 1.70 -3.85 -2.38
C MET A 55 1.26 -3.08 -1.14
N LEU A 56 2.15 -2.98 -0.14
CA LEU A 56 1.99 -2.09 0.99
C LEU A 56 2.51 -0.71 0.58
N PHE A 57 1.61 0.23 0.35
CA PHE A 57 1.93 1.55 -0.16
C PHE A 57 2.49 2.45 0.94
N GLY A 58 1.91 2.40 2.14
CA GLY A 58 2.37 3.18 3.26
C GLY A 58 1.70 2.80 4.56
N GLU A 59 2.15 3.44 5.63
CA GLU A 59 1.57 3.30 6.96
C GLU A 59 1.44 4.66 7.64
N LEU A 60 0.32 4.83 8.34
CA LEU A 60 0.08 5.91 9.28
C LEU A 60 0.27 5.31 10.68
N TYR A 61 1.20 5.86 11.47
CA TYR A 61 1.54 5.31 12.78
C TYR A 61 1.70 6.42 13.82
N ARG A 62 1.48 6.10 15.08
CA ARG A 62 1.72 7.01 16.19
C ARG A 62 3.20 7.06 16.57
N HIS A 63 3.71 8.26 16.77
CA HIS A 63 5.06 8.53 17.24
C HIS A 63 5.04 9.75 18.15
N ASN A 64 5.39 9.58 19.42
CA ASN A 64 5.37 10.64 20.45
C ASN A 64 4.01 11.35 20.57
N GLY A 65 2.91 10.63 20.43
CA GLY A 65 1.54 11.18 20.53
C GLY A 65 1.01 11.81 19.23
N GLU A 66 1.83 11.89 18.18
CA GLU A 66 1.44 12.43 16.88
C GLU A 66 1.32 11.33 15.82
N TRP A 67 0.44 11.54 14.85
CA TRP A 67 0.35 10.67 13.67
C TRP A 67 1.41 11.06 12.65
N LYS A 68 2.17 10.07 12.18
CA LYS A 68 3.16 10.20 11.12
C LYS A 68 2.83 9.25 9.97
N PHE A 69 3.00 9.75 8.75
CA PHE A 69 2.89 8.93 7.55
C PHE A 69 4.27 8.51 7.06
N ARG A 70 4.41 7.25 6.67
CA ARG A 70 5.59 6.70 6.02
C ARG A 70 5.16 5.98 4.75
N ALA A 71 5.68 6.43 3.61
CA ALA A 71 5.63 5.65 2.38
C ALA A 71 6.55 4.42 2.52
N VAL A 72 6.07 3.26 2.08
CA VAL A 72 6.82 2.00 2.19
C VAL A 72 7.15 1.46 0.80
N GLY A 73 6.15 1.27 -0.06
CA GLY A 73 6.35 0.71 -1.40
C GLY A 73 6.99 -0.67 -1.34
N GLN A 74 6.31 -1.64 -0.73
CA GLN A 74 6.79 -3.02 -0.65
C GLN A 74 5.81 -3.94 -1.39
N GLY A 75 6.27 -4.57 -2.47
CA GLY A 75 5.50 -5.58 -3.21
C GLY A 75 5.40 -6.96 -2.53
N TYR A 76 4.32 -7.67 -2.81
CA TYR A 76 4.03 -9.02 -2.30
C TYR A 76 3.61 -9.96 -3.44
N ALA A 77 4.47 -10.96 -3.71
CA ALA A 77 4.23 -11.95 -4.76
C ALA A 77 3.01 -12.85 -4.47
N GLY A 78 2.78 -13.24 -3.21
CA GLY A 78 1.62 -14.05 -2.81
C GLY A 78 0.32 -13.27 -2.61
N GLY A 79 0.25 -12.02 -3.12
CA GLY A 79 -0.95 -11.22 -3.15
C GLY A 79 -1.46 -10.79 -1.78
N LEU A 80 -2.75 -10.45 -1.70
CA LEU A 80 -3.38 -9.94 -0.47
C LEU A 80 -3.26 -10.93 0.69
N ALA A 81 -3.39 -12.23 0.42
CA ALA A 81 -3.30 -13.27 1.44
C ALA A 81 -1.94 -13.24 2.16
N SER A 82 -0.84 -13.06 1.42
CA SER A 82 0.50 -12.91 2.04
C SER A 82 0.63 -11.65 2.89
N VAL A 83 0.03 -10.54 2.45
CA VAL A 83 0.00 -9.30 3.26
C VAL A 83 -0.78 -9.55 4.54
N CYS A 84 -1.99 -10.09 4.45
CA CYS A 84 -2.83 -10.40 5.61
C CYS A 84 -2.14 -11.35 6.60
N ALA A 85 -1.48 -12.41 6.11
CA ALA A 85 -0.77 -13.37 6.94
C ALA A 85 0.36 -12.72 7.75
N GLN A 86 1.08 -11.75 7.20
CA GLN A 86 2.11 -10.99 7.93
C GLN A 86 1.53 -10.23 9.14
N TYR A 87 0.25 -9.84 9.08
CA TYR A 87 -0.45 -9.17 10.17
C TYR A 87 -1.37 -10.11 10.98
N GLY A 88 -1.23 -11.43 10.81
CA GLY A 88 -2.02 -12.43 11.53
C GLY A 88 -3.48 -12.52 11.10
N ILE A 89 -3.83 -11.95 9.95
CA ILE A 89 -5.19 -12.00 9.37
C ILE A 89 -5.26 -13.21 8.43
N ASN A 90 -6.27 -14.07 8.63
CA ASN A 90 -6.55 -15.14 7.69
C ASN A 90 -7.52 -14.62 6.61
N ALA A 91 -7.01 -14.46 5.39
CA ALA A 91 -7.75 -13.98 4.22
C ALA A 91 -7.84 -15.10 3.16
N SER A 92 -8.28 -16.28 3.60
CA SER A 92 -8.58 -17.45 2.73
C SER A 92 -9.95 -17.34 2.08
#